data_AF-A1VWX2-F1
#
_entry.id   AF-A1VWX2-F1
#
_cell.length_a   1.000
_cell.length_b   1.000
_cell.length_c   1.000
_cell.angle_alpha   90.00
_cell.angle_beta   90.00
_cell.angle_gamma   90.00
#
_symmetry.space_group_name_H-M   'P 1'
#
loop_
_entity.id
_entity.type
_entity.pdbx_description
1 polymer ?
#
loop_
_entity_poly.entity_id
_entity_poly.type
_entity_poly.pdbx_seq_one_letter_code
_entity_poly.pdbx_strand_id
1 'polypeptide(L)' 'MAVSEPKREYLWILSRSPKVDPVAYEALLARLSRQGFDLQRLEKTLQPD' A
#
# COMPACT_ATOMS: atom_id res chain seq x y z
N MET A 1 1.11 4.28 -5.41
CA MET A 1 0.09 3.55 -6.18
C MET A 1 -0.07 2.16 -5.57
N ALA A 2 -1.22 1.53 -5.72
CA ALA A 2 -1.43 0.16 -5.28
C ALA A 2 -1.62 -0.75 -6.49
N VAL A 3 -1.04 -1.96 -6.43
CA VAL A 3 -1.15 -3.00 -7.44
C VAL A 3 -1.61 -4.27 -6.74
N SER A 4 -2.68 -4.89 -7.24
CA SER A 4 -3.18 -6.16 -6.75
C SER A 4 -3.49 -7.08 -7.91
N GLU A 5 -3.38 -8.38 -7.68
CA GLU A 5 -3.87 -9.39 -8.62
C GLU A 5 -5.39 -9.62 -8.49
N PRO A 6 -6.06 -10.25 -9.48
CA PRO A 6 -7.52 -10.36 -9.50
C PRO A 6 -8.14 -11.05 -8.29
N LYS A 7 -7.48 -12.06 -7.72
CA LYS A 7 -7.95 -12.79 -6.53
C LYS A 7 -7.65 -12.06 -5.22
N ARG A 8 -6.89 -10.96 -5.27
CA ARG A 8 -6.51 -10.12 -4.11
C ARG A 8 -5.72 -10.89 -3.04
N GLU A 9 -5.04 -11.97 -3.40
CA GLU A 9 -4.17 -12.69 -2.46
C GLU A 9 -2.89 -11.89 -2.18
N TYR A 10 -2.52 -11.01 -3.13
CA TYR A 10 -1.35 -10.13 -3.07
C TYR A 10 -1.69 -8.66 -3.34
N LEU A 11 -0.98 -7.78 -2.63
CA LEU A 11 -1.09 -6.34 -2.71
C LEU A 11 0.30 -5.71 -2.53
N TRP A 12 0.67 -4.80 -3.43
CA TRP A 12 1.88 -4.00 -3.33
C TRP A 12 1.57 -2.51 -3.40
N ILE A 13 2.25 -1.73 -2.58
CA ILE A 13 2.24 -0.26 -2.65
C ILE A 13 3.58 0.19 -3.25
N LEU A 14 3.51 0.81 -4.43
CA LEU A 14 4.68 1.28 -5.18
C LEU A 14 4.72 2.80 -5.21
N SER A 15 5.91 3.36 -5.08
CA SER A 15 6.17 4.80 -5.17
C SER A 15 7.32 5.06 -6.14
N ARG A 16 7.29 6.21 -6.83
CA ARG A 16 8.42 6.68 -7.66
C ARG A 16 9.51 7.37 -6.83
N SER A 17 9.22 7.64 -5.56
CA SER A 17 10.15 8.15 -4.55
C SER A 17 10.34 7.09 -3.46
N PRO A 18 11.56 6.90 -2.92
CA PRO A 18 11.82 5.97 -1.82
C PRO A 18 11.04 6.36 -0.55
N LYS A 19 10.82 7.66 -0.34
CA LYS A 19 10.02 8.19 0.78
C LYS A 19 8.66 8.64 0.27
N VAL A 20 7.61 8.16 0.93
CA VAL A 20 6.21 8.55 0.67
C VAL A 20 5.77 9.50 1.77
N ASP A 21 5.04 10.54 1.39
CA ASP A 21 4.38 11.42 2.36
C ASP A 21 3.44 10.60 3.28
N PRO A 22 3.56 10.71 4.61
CA PRO A 22 2.74 9.91 5.53
C PRO A 22 1.24 10.13 5.37
N VAL A 23 0.78 11.36 5.11
CA VAL A 23 -0.64 11.69 4.93
C VAL A 23 -1.17 11.02 3.65
N ALA A 24 -0.39 11.07 2.58
CA ALA A 24 -0.75 10.40 1.32
C ALA A 24 -0.79 8.87 1.48
N TYR A 25 0.10 8.30 2.28
CA TYR A 25 0.13 6.87 2.58
C TYR A 25 -1.12 6.43 3.36
N GLU A 26 -1.46 7.14 4.44
CA GLU A 26 -2.68 6.84 5.22
C GLU A 26 -3.96 6.98 4.40
N ALA A 27 -4.05 8.00 3.54
CA ALA A 27 -5.18 8.16 2.63
C ALA A 27 -5.32 7.00 1.63
N LEU A 28 -4.19 6.44 1.16
CA LEU A 28 -4.18 5.25 0.33
C LEU A 28 -4.68 4.03 1.09
N LEU A 29 -4.19 3.79 2.32
CA LEU A 29 -4.64 2.67 3.15
C LEU A 29 -6.16 2.75 3.44
N ALA A 30 -6.67 3.93 3.78
CA ALA A 30 -8.10 4.14 4.00
C ALA A 30 -8.95 3.84 2.75
N ARG A 31 -8.43 4.09 1.54
CA ARG A 31 -9.11 3.71 0.30
C ARG A 31 -9.07 2.20 0.07
N LEU A 32 -7.93 1.54 0.33
CA LEU A 32 -7.78 0.10 0.14
C LEU A 32 -8.64 -0.70 1.14
N SER A 33 -8.72 -0.24 2.39
CA SER A 33 -9.61 -0.83 3.39
C SER A 33 -11.08 -0.78 2.94
N ARG A 34 -11.55 0.36 2.43
CA ARG A 34 -12.90 0.50 1.86
C ARG A 34 -13.16 -0.38 0.64
N GLN A 35 -12.11 -0.84 -0.05
CA GLN A 35 -12.21 -1.77 -1.17
C GLN A 35 -12.22 -3.25 -0.74
N GLY A 36 -12.09 -3.52 0.57
CA GLY A 36 -12.14 -4.85 1.16
C GLY A 36 -10.79 -5.59 1.13
N PHE A 37 -9.67 -4.88 1.01
CA PHE A 37 -8.35 -5.49 1.20
C PHE A 37 -8.07 -5.71 2.68
N ASP A 38 -7.55 -6.90 3.02
CA ASP A 38 -6.99 -7.16 4.33
C ASP A 38 -5.57 -6.55 4.42
N LEU A 39 -5.47 -5.44 5.15
CA LEU A 39 -4.22 -4.71 5.32
C LEU A 39 -3.37 -5.24 6.48
N GLN A 40 -3.86 -6.20 7.28
CA GLN A 40 -3.06 -6.78 8.38
C GLN A 40 -1.86 -7.56 7.87
N ARG A 41 -1.93 -8.04 6.62
CA ARG A 41 -0.85 -8.74 5.92
C ARG A 41 0.16 -7.79 5.25
N LEU A 42 -0.05 -6.47 5.32
CA LEU A 42 0.80 -5.51 4.64
C LEU A 42 2.07 -5.22 5.45
N GLU A 43 3.21 -5.61 4.89
CA GLU A 43 4.52 -5.37 5.49
C GLU A 43 5.20 -4.14 4.86
N LYS A 44 5.71 -3.24 5.71
CA LYS A 44 6.48 -2.09 5.24
C LYS A 44 7.88 -2.53 4.83
N THR A 45 8.25 -2.28 3.59
CA THR A 45 9.61 -2.50 3.10
C THR A 45 10.52 -1.36 3.54
N LEU A 46 11.69 -1.66 4.07
CA LEU A 46 12.72 -0.66 4.34
C LEU A 46 13.21 -0.07 3.02
N GLN A 47 13.24 1.26 2.93
CA GLN A 47 13.74 2.00 1.77
C GLN A 47 15.03 2.70 2.16
N PRO A 48 16.05 2.75 1.27
CA PRO A 48 17.25 3.54 1.49
C PRO A 48 16.90 5.03 1.61
N ASP A 49 17.75 5.77 2.33
CA ASP A 49 17.56 7.19 2.60
C ASP A 49 17.60 8.09 1.37
#